data_AF-A0A970FVA5-F1
#
_entry.id   AF-A0A970FVA5-F1
#
_cell.length_a   1.000
_cell.length_b   1.000
_cell.length_c   1.000
_cell.angle_alpha   90.00
_cell.angle_beta   90.00
_cell.angle_gamma   90.00
#
_symmetry.space_group_name_H-M   'P 1'
#
loop_
_entity.id
_entity.type
_entity.pdbx_description
1 polymer ?
#
loop_
_entity_poly.entity_id
_entity_poly.type
_entity_poly.pdbx_seq_one_letter_code
_entity_poly.pdbx_strand_id
1 'polypeptide(L)'
;MIRQLGHDRLLSLHVHDNNNLEDSHVLPFLGKLDWPGVTQALADIQYAGDLTLEADGFLLGFPDALLPHASRFMHDVGRYLIRQIEHFNRAHSPSKP
;
A
#
# COMPACT_ATOMS: atom_id res chain seq x y z
N MET A 1 13.38 5.92 1.05
CA MET A 1 12.69 7.04 1.77
C MET A 1 11.98 6.59 3.05
N ILE A 2 11.11 5.57 3.02
CA ILE A 2 10.33 5.10 4.20
C ILE A 2 11.19 4.90 5.46
N ARG A 3 12.22 4.05 5.40
CA ARG A 3 13.13 3.79 6.53
C ARG A 3 13.87 5.03 7.03
N GLN A 4 14.14 5.98 6.14
CA GLN A 4 14.83 7.22 6.48
C GLN A 4 13.92 8.21 7.20
N LEU A 5 12.61 8.22 6.90
CA LEU A 5 11.64 9.01 7.65
C LEU A 5 11.37 8.39 9.03
N GLY A 6 11.21 7.07 9.09
CA GLY A 6 11.05 6.34 10.35
C GLY A 6 9.68 6.55 10.99
N HIS A 7 9.48 5.89 12.13
CA HIS A 7 8.21 5.85 12.87
C HIS A 7 7.66 7.25 13.16
N ASP A 8 8.48 8.12 13.73
CA ASP A 8 8.03 9.41 14.29
C ASP A 8 7.70 10.48 13.23
N ARG A 9 8.14 10.30 11.97
CA ARG A 9 7.98 11.33 10.93
C ARG A 9 7.09 10.92 9.77
N LEU A 10 6.94 9.62 9.49
CA LEU A 10 6.08 9.16 8.42
C LEU A 10 4.66 8.95 8.97
N LEU A 11 3.76 9.91 8.73
CA LEU A 11 2.42 9.93 9.34
C LEU A 11 1.31 9.45 8.39
N SER A 12 1.40 9.77 7.10
CA SER A 12 0.39 9.41 6.09
C SER A 12 1.07 9.02 4.78
N LEU A 13 0.36 8.23 3.98
CA LEU A 13 0.81 7.76 2.68
C LEU A 13 -0.31 7.92 1.66
N HIS A 14 0.02 8.53 0.54
CA HIS A 14 -0.75 8.40 -0.70
C HIS A 14 -0.23 7.15 -1.43
N VAL A 15 -1.08 6.14 -1.57
CA VAL A 15 -0.71 4.80 -1.99
C VAL A 15 -1.27 4.53 -3.37
N HIS A 16 -0.37 4.40 -4.34
CA HIS A 16 -0.65 4.00 -5.71
C HIS A 16 0.58 3.33 -6.31
N ASP A 17 0.43 2.75 -7.49
CA ASP A 17 1.51 2.19 -8.29
C ASP A 17 1.70 3.02 -9.57
N ASN A 18 2.83 2.82 -10.24
CA ASN A 18 3.15 3.45 -11.52
C ASN A 18 4.16 2.63 -12.32
N ASN A 19 4.41 3.04 -13.56
CA ASN A 19 5.28 2.32 -14.49
C ASN A 19 6.75 2.83 -14.49
N ASN A 20 7.12 3.68 -13.52
CA ASN A 20 8.38 4.42 -13.42
C ASN A 20 8.65 5.44 -14.54
N LEU A 21 7.67 5.75 -15.39
CA LEU A 21 7.78 6.71 -16.49
C LEU A 21 6.86 7.92 -16.28
N GLU A 22 5.68 7.68 -15.75
CA GLU A 22 4.67 8.70 -15.49
C GLU A 22 3.93 8.42 -14.18
N ASP A 23 3.15 9.40 -13.74
CA ASP A 23 2.34 9.30 -12.53
C ASP A 23 1.00 8.62 -12.83
N SER A 24 1.02 7.30 -13.05
CA SER A 24 -0.13 6.57 -13.60
C SER A 24 -1.31 6.36 -12.63
N HIS A 25 -1.08 6.52 -11.32
CA HIS A 25 -2.11 6.36 -10.26
C HIS A 25 -2.90 5.04 -10.37
N VAL A 26 -2.21 3.94 -10.71
CA VAL A 26 -2.86 2.63 -10.83
C VAL A 26 -2.84 1.90 -9.49
N LEU A 27 -3.69 0.88 -9.37
CA LEU A 27 -3.78 0.08 -8.15
C LEU A 27 -2.46 -0.64 -7.87
N PRO A 28 -2.07 -0.81 -6.59
CA PRO A 28 -0.95 -1.69 -6.22
C PRO A 28 -0.99 -3.01 -7.00
N PHE A 29 0.19 -3.46 -7.46
CA PHE A 29 0.42 -4.64 -8.28
C PHE A 29 0.11 -4.50 -9.78
N LEU A 30 -0.41 -3.36 -10.24
CA LEU A 30 -0.64 -3.09 -11.67
C LEU A 30 0.45 -2.22 -12.32
N GLY A 31 1.45 -1.78 -11.54
CA GLY A 31 2.60 -1.05 -12.03
C GLY A 31 3.91 -1.83 -11.83
N LYS A 32 4.94 -1.15 -11.34
CA LYS A 32 6.30 -1.67 -11.21
C LYS A 32 6.91 -1.46 -9.82
N LEU A 33 6.18 -0.92 -8.85
CA LEU A 33 6.69 -0.76 -7.50
C LEU A 33 6.92 -2.13 -6.83
N ASP A 34 8.00 -2.22 -6.05
CA ASP A 34 8.30 -3.41 -5.23
C ASP A 34 7.44 -3.39 -3.94
N TRP A 35 6.19 -3.84 -4.04
CA TRP A 35 5.27 -3.91 -2.90
C TRP A 35 5.74 -4.78 -1.74
N PRO A 36 6.37 -5.96 -1.95
CA PRO A 36 7.03 -6.68 -0.86
C PRO A 36 8.07 -5.83 -0.13
N GLY A 37 8.93 -5.13 -0.87
CA GLY A 37 9.93 -4.23 -0.29
C GLY A 37 9.32 -3.03 0.44
N VAL A 38 8.26 -2.43 -0.10
CA VAL A 38 7.52 -1.31 0.52
C VAL A 38 6.85 -1.75 1.81
N THR A 39 6.08 -2.84 1.79
CA THR A 39 5.35 -3.34 2.97
C THR A 39 6.31 -3.81 4.06
N GLN A 40 7.45 -4.42 3.71
CA GLN A 40 8.52 -4.71 4.65
C GLN A 40 9.11 -3.42 5.25
N ALA A 41 9.37 -2.39 4.44
CA ALA A 41 9.92 -1.13 4.94
C ALA A 41 8.97 -0.40 5.91
N LEU A 42 7.66 -0.49 5.68
CA LEU A 42 6.65 0.05 6.59
C LEU A 42 6.58 -0.74 7.91
N ALA A 43 6.73 -2.06 7.84
CA ALA A 43 6.82 -2.91 9.03
C ALA A 43 8.08 -2.60 9.86
N ASP A 44 9.24 -2.43 9.21
CA ASP A 44 10.53 -2.15 9.88
C ASP A 44 10.49 -0.87 10.73
N ILE A 45 9.70 0.12 10.31
CA ILE A 45 9.54 1.38 11.05
C ILE A 45 8.32 1.37 11.97
N GLN A 46 7.64 0.24 12.11
CA GLN A 46 6.39 0.10 12.86
C GLN A 46 5.36 1.17 12.46
N TYR A 47 5.18 1.39 11.16
CA TYR A 47 4.26 2.41 10.66
C TYR A 47 2.86 2.20 11.24
N ALA A 48 2.31 3.27 11.84
CA ALA A 48 1.04 3.23 12.56
C ALA A 48 -0.01 4.20 11.98
N GLY A 49 0.28 4.83 10.84
CA GLY A 49 -0.64 5.72 10.15
C GLY A 49 -1.57 4.99 9.16
N ASP A 50 -2.43 5.78 8.52
CA ASP A 50 -3.40 5.27 7.55
C ASP A 50 -2.78 5.06 6.16
N LEU A 51 -3.18 3.99 5.47
CA LEU A 51 -2.96 3.86 4.03
C LEU A 51 -4.10 4.58 3.30
N THR A 52 -3.82 5.76 2.73
CA THR A 52 -4.76 6.46 1.87
C THR A 52 -4.49 6.08 0.41
N LEU A 53 -5.46 5.44 -0.26
CA LEU A 53 -5.30 5.03 -1.66
C LEU A 53 -5.53 6.22 -2.59
N GLU A 54 -4.54 6.53 -3.42
CA GLU A 54 -4.59 7.52 -4.51
C GLU A 54 -4.54 6.79 -5.86
N ALA A 55 -5.42 5.82 -6.03
CA ALA A 55 -5.43 4.91 -7.19
C ALA A 55 -6.68 5.10 -8.06
N ASP A 56 -7.15 6.34 -8.21
CA ASP A 56 -8.32 6.67 -9.03
C ASP A 56 -8.08 6.41 -10.53
N GLY A 57 -6.81 6.43 -10.98
CA GLY A 57 -6.42 6.00 -12.32
C GLY A 57 -6.85 4.56 -12.65
N PHE A 58 -6.91 3.67 -11.65
CA PHE A 58 -7.45 2.30 -11.82
C PHE A 58 -8.95 2.28 -12.11
N LEU A 59 -9.71 3.27 -11.65
CA LEU A 59 -11.16 3.34 -11.86
C LEU A 59 -11.50 3.87 -13.26
N LEU A 60 -10.56 4.53 -13.93
CA LEU A 60 -10.76 5.09 -15.26
C LEU A 60 -11.06 3.99 -16.29
N GLY A 61 -12.06 4.23 -17.13
CA GLY A 61 -12.47 3.33 -18.20
C GLY A 61 -13.51 2.28 -17.81
N PHE A 62 -13.85 2.14 -16.53
CA PHE A 62 -15.00 1.35 -16.12
C PHE A 62 -16.32 2.11 -16.31
N PRO A 63 -17.39 1.47 -16.83
CA PRO A 63 -18.74 2.02 -16.75
C PRO A 63 -19.19 2.24 -15.30
N ASP A 64 -20.03 3.24 -15.04
CA ASP A 64 -20.53 3.61 -13.71
C ASP A 64 -21.08 2.42 -12.91
N ALA A 65 -21.80 1.52 -13.57
CA ALA A 65 -22.38 0.32 -12.96
C ALA A 65 -21.33 -0.61 -12.33
N LEU A 66 -20.08 -0.56 -12.80
CA LEU A 66 -18.97 -1.38 -12.31
C LEU A 66 -18.12 -0.66 -11.25
N LEU A 67 -18.22 0.66 -11.10
CA LEU A 67 -17.41 1.42 -10.14
C LEU A 67 -17.52 0.91 -8.71
N PRO A 68 -18.70 0.56 -8.15
CA PRO A 68 -18.77 0.02 -6.79
C PRO A 68 -18.00 -1.30 -6.61
N HIS A 69 -17.92 -2.12 -7.66
CA HIS A 69 -17.21 -3.39 -7.65
C HIS A 69 -15.71 -3.16 -7.75
N ALA A 70 -15.27 -2.26 -8.64
CA ALA A 70 -13.87 -1.85 -8.74
C ALA A 70 -13.39 -1.19 -7.44
N SER A 71 -14.19 -0.32 -6.82
CA SER A 71 -13.88 0.29 -5.53
C SER A 71 -13.81 -0.74 -4.40
N ARG A 72 -14.67 -1.77 -4.40
CA ARG A 72 -14.57 -2.89 -3.45
C ARG A 72 -13.25 -3.63 -3.61
N PHE A 73 -12.86 -3.94 -4.84
CA PHE A 73 -11.59 -4.60 -5.11
C PHE A 73 -10.39 -3.74 -4.71
N MET A 74 -10.42 -2.45 -5.00
CA MET A 74 -9.41 -1.48 -4.54
C MET A 74 -9.27 -1.45 -3.02
N HIS A 75 -10.39 -1.46 -2.29
CA HIS A 75 -10.39 -1.63 -0.83
C HIS A 75 -9.71 -2.94 -0.40
N ASP A 76 -10.05 -4.06 -1.06
CA ASP A 76 -9.52 -5.38 -0.69
C ASP A 76 -8.02 -5.48 -0.93
N VAL A 77 -7.49 -4.80 -1.97
CA VAL A 77 -6.05 -4.63 -2.19
C VAL A 77 -5.41 -3.82 -1.07
N GLY A 78 -6.01 -2.71 -0.64
CA GLY A 78 -5.53 -1.96 0.53
C GLY A 78 -5.48 -2.82 1.79
N ARG A 79 -6.52 -3.62 2.06
CA ARG A 79 -6.55 -4.59 3.17
C ARG A 79 -5.48 -5.67 3.03
N TYR A 80 -5.17 -6.10 1.80
CA TYR A 80 -4.10 -7.05 1.54
C TYR A 80 -2.73 -6.49 1.91
N LEU A 81 -2.42 -5.24 1.52
CA LEU A 81 -1.18 -4.57 1.91
C LEU A 81 -1.04 -4.44 3.43
N ILE A 82 -2.11 -4.06 4.13
CA ILE A 82 -2.12 -4.01 5.61
C ILE A 82 -1.76 -5.37 6.20
N ARG A 83 -2.38 -6.46 5.71
CA ARG A 83 -2.06 -7.81 6.18
C ARG A 83 -0.60 -8.21 5.94
N GLN A 84 0.01 -7.76 4.84
CA GLN A 84 1.43 -8.00 4.58
C GLN A 84 2.33 -7.26 5.59
N ILE A 85 2.05 -5.97 5.85
CA ILE A 85 2.78 -5.20 6.87
C ILE A 85 2.67 -5.87 8.23
N GLU A 86 1.47 -6.27 8.64
CA GLU A 86 1.23 -6.98 9.91
C GLU A 86 1.91 -8.35 9.98
N HIS A 87 2.00 -9.06 8.85
CA HIS A 87 2.72 -10.33 8.77
C HIS A 87 4.20 -10.13 9.08
N PHE A 88 4.83 -9.13 8.47
CA PHE A 88 6.21 -8.79 8.75
C PHE A 88 6.41 -8.32 10.20
N ASN A 89 5.49 -7.55 10.77
CA ASN A 89 5.54 -7.16 12.19
C ASN A 89 5.60 -8.38 13.14
N ARG A 90 4.81 -9.43 12.86
CA ARG A 90 4.82 -10.66 13.66
C ARG A 90 6.12 -11.44 13.53
N ALA A 91 6.75 -11.44 12.35
CA ALA A 91 8.05 -12.09 12.14
C ALA A 91 9.20 -11.41 12.92
N HIS A 92 9.06 -10.12 13.25
CA HIS A 92 10.04 -9.35 14.03
C HIS A 92 9.84 -9.46 15.56
N SER A 93 8.75 -10.08 16.03
CA SER A 93 8.54 -10.27 17.47
C SER A 93 9.43 -11.42 17.96
N PRO A 94 10.38 -11.18 18.89
CA PRO A 94 11.17 -12.28 19.44
C PRO A 94 10.24 -13.29 20.10
N SER A 95 10.48 -14.59 19.86
CA SER A 95 9.79 -15.65 20.60
C SER A 95 9.95 -15.36 22.09
N LYS A 96 8.83 -15.16 22.79
CA LYS A 96 8.87 -15.04 24.26
C LYS A 96 9.57 -16.29 24.83
N PRO A 97 10.47 -16.13 25.80
CA PRO A 97 11.07 -17.27 26.50
C PRO A 97 10.01 -18.09 27.24
#